data_AF-A0A845WRH4-F1
#
_entry.id   AF-A0A845WRH4-F1
#
_cell.length_a   1.000
_cell.length_b   1.000
_cell.length_c   1.000
_cell.angle_alpha   90.00
_cell.angle_beta   90.00
_cell.angle_gamma   90.00
#
_symmetry.space_group_name_H-M   'P 1'
#
loop_
_entity.id
_entity.type
_entity.pdbx_description
1 polymer ?
#
loop_
_entity_poly.entity_id
_entity_poly.type
_entity_poly.pdbx_seq_one_letter_code
_entity_poly.pdbx_strand_id
1 'polypeptide(L)'
;MFDILAPPYYQKLTKKLLLSFREILYYINLAYFKIQYEPYRSVIEAAKRPIEIFAAIWAARHRVVADALSRNPEWLLVFYEDLCLDPIGKFKELFEQFELPWTTRVEKHVLQSSTNNIPGRYSKVRISNQQINKWKQTMTQSEVEVVRNYVQLFDLPFYQSDQFWSLET
;
A
#
# COMPACT_ATOMS: atom_id res chain seq x y z
N MET A 1 5.88 -14.03 16.45
CA MET A 1 5.18 -12.92 17.12
C MET A 1 4.56 -12.03 16.04
N PHE A 2 3.56 -12.57 15.32
CA PHE A 2 2.86 -11.95 14.18
C PHE A 2 1.39 -11.68 14.53
N ASP A 3 1.12 -11.41 15.79
CA ASP A 3 -0.18 -10.99 16.24
C ASP A 3 -0.11 -9.49 16.50
N ILE A 4 -0.91 -8.72 15.78
CA ILE A 4 -1.95 -7.83 16.33
C ILE A 4 -2.29 -6.75 15.27
N LEU A 5 -3.57 -6.73 14.90
CA LEU A 5 -4.31 -5.79 14.01
C LEU A 5 -4.35 -6.09 12.52
N ALA A 6 -4.52 -7.36 12.25
CA ALA A 6 -5.33 -7.72 11.14
C ALA A 6 -6.77 -7.82 11.74
N PRO A 7 -7.81 -7.07 11.29
CA PRO A 7 -9.19 -7.09 11.83
C PRO A 7 -9.68 -8.51 12.15
N PRO A 8 -10.75 -8.76 12.94
CA PRO A 8 -11.15 -10.11 13.40
C PRO A 8 -11.16 -11.19 12.30
N TYR A 9 -11.38 -10.76 11.05
CA TYR A 9 -11.24 -11.54 9.82
C TYR A 9 -9.85 -12.16 9.58
N TYR A 10 -8.77 -11.43 9.82
CA TYR A 10 -7.41 -11.87 9.53
C TYR A 10 -6.82 -12.76 10.63
N GLN A 11 -7.37 -12.75 11.84
CA GLN A 11 -7.02 -13.76 12.85
C GLN A 11 -7.46 -15.18 12.41
N LYS A 12 -8.42 -15.30 11.47
CA LYS A 12 -8.73 -16.58 10.80
C LYS A 12 -7.72 -16.95 9.71
N LEU A 13 -6.99 -15.98 9.14
CA LEU A 13 -5.99 -16.23 8.09
C LEU A 13 -4.77 -16.99 8.63
N THR A 14 -4.34 -16.72 9.87
CA THR A 14 -3.17 -17.37 10.46
C THR A 14 -3.40 -18.85 10.83
N LYS A 15 -4.65 -19.31 10.87
CA LYS A 15 -5.02 -20.70 11.22
C LYS A 15 -5.42 -21.59 10.04
N LYS A 16 -5.71 -21.03 8.86
CA LYS A 16 -6.01 -21.80 7.63
C LYS A 16 -4.87 -21.62 6.65
N LEU A 17 -4.08 -22.68 6.46
CA LEU A 17 -2.90 -22.69 5.57
C LEU A 17 -3.23 -22.51 4.07
N LEU A 18 -4.50 -22.53 3.70
CA LEU A 18 -5.00 -22.36 2.34
C LEU A 18 -6.30 -21.56 2.38
N LEU A 19 -6.28 -20.35 1.81
CA LEU A 19 -7.50 -19.63 1.48
C LEU A 19 -7.95 -20.03 0.08
N SER A 20 -9.23 -20.34 -0.08
CA SER A 20 -9.84 -20.49 -1.40
C SER A 20 -9.91 -19.13 -2.11
N PHE A 21 -9.93 -19.14 -3.45
CA PHE A 21 -10.14 -17.93 -4.26
C PHE A 21 -11.36 -17.11 -3.79
N ARG A 22 -12.42 -17.79 -3.37
CA ARG A 22 -13.64 -17.17 -2.84
C ARG A 22 -13.42 -16.49 -1.48
N GLU A 23 -12.58 -17.03 -0.62
CA GLU A 23 -12.18 -16.39 0.65
C GLU A 23 -11.25 -15.20 0.39
N ILE A 24 -10.33 -15.30 -0.57
CA ILE A 24 -9.50 -14.16 -1.01
C ILE A 24 -10.40 -13.03 -1.53
N LEU A 25 -11.33 -13.33 -2.44
CA LEU A 25 -12.30 -12.35 -2.96
C LEU A 25 -13.18 -11.72 -1.86
N TYR A 26 -13.57 -12.48 -0.84
CA TYR A 26 -14.28 -11.95 0.32
C TYR A 26 -13.44 -10.90 1.08
N TYR A 27 -12.14 -11.15 1.25
CA TYR A 27 -11.22 -10.21 1.91
C TYR A 27 -10.79 -9.02 1.05
N ILE A 28 -10.98 -9.09 -0.27
CA ILE A 28 -10.82 -7.92 -1.15
C ILE A 28 -12.10 -7.05 -1.15
N ASN A 29 -13.17 -7.44 -0.46
CA ASN A 29 -14.42 -6.67 -0.28
C ASN A 29 -15.11 -6.35 -1.61
N LEU A 30 -15.59 -7.41 -2.29
CA LEU A 30 -15.54 -7.43 -3.75
C LEU A 30 -16.77 -7.99 -4.47
N ALA A 31 -17.97 -7.50 -4.17
CA ALA A 31 -19.08 -7.72 -5.08
C ALA A 31 -18.85 -7.00 -6.44
N TYR A 32 -18.14 -5.86 -6.44
CA TYR A 32 -17.97 -5.00 -7.62
C TYR A 32 -16.71 -5.27 -8.48
N PHE A 33 -15.62 -5.79 -7.92
CA PHE A 33 -14.36 -5.91 -8.68
C PHE A 33 -14.09 -7.32 -9.23
N LYS A 34 -15.02 -8.27 -9.09
CA LYS A 34 -14.81 -9.66 -9.53
C LYS A 34 -14.41 -9.75 -11.02
N ILE A 35 -14.99 -8.88 -11.85
CA ILE A 35 -14.70 -8.82 -13.29
C ILE A 35 -13.26 -8.35 -13.55
N GLN A 36 -12.78 -7.37 -12.78
CA GLN A 36 -11.46 -6.75 -13.00
C GLN A 36 -10.30 -7.68 -12.63
N TYR A 37 -10.54 -8.71 -11.82
CA TYR A 37 -9.52 -9.68 -11.43
C TYR A 37 -9.54 -10.99 -12.20
N GLU A 38 -10.55 -11.20 -13.04
CA GLU A 38 -10.65 -12.43 -13.84
C GLU A 38 -9.38 -12.69 -14.69
N PRO A 39 -8.75 -11.68 -15.33
CA PRO A 39 -7.50 -11.88 -16.06
C PRO A 39 -6.34 -12.40 -15.18
N TYR A 40 -6.37 -12.10 -13.87
CA TYR A 40 -5.33 -12.44 -12.91
C TYR A 40 -5.72 -13.61 -11.99
N ARG A 41 -6.85 -14.29 -12.28
CA ARG A 41 -7.35 -15.39 -11.45
C ARG A 41 -6.28 -16.44 -11.19
N SER A 42 -5.59 -16.90 -12.24
CA SER A 42 -4.56 -17.95 -12.14
C SER A 42 -3.41 -17.52 -11.23
N VAL A 43 -2.97 -16.25 -11.32
CA VAL A 43 -1.93 -15.68 -10.46
C VAL A 43 -2.38 -15.66 -8.99
N ILE A 44 -3.61 -15.22 -8.74
CA ILE A 44 -4.17 -15.14 -7.38
C ILE A 44 -4.37 -16.54 -6.78
N GLU A 45 -4.85 -17.50 -7.57
CA GLU A 45 -5.06 -18.89 -7.13
C GLU A 45 -3.75 -19.66 -6.92
N ALA A 46 -2.66 -19.27 -7.61
CA ALA A 46 -1.34 -19.86 -7.47
C ALA A 46 -0.65 -19.47 -6.15
N ALA A 47 -1.00 -18.32 -5.55
CA ALA A 47 -0.42 -17.86 -4.28
C ALA A 47 -0.79 -18.79 -3.12
N LYS A 48 0.20 -19.38 -2.45
CA LYS A 48 0.00 -20.34 -1.34
C LYS A 48 0.57 -19.86 -0.02
N ARG A 49 1.74 -19.21 -0.05
CA ARG A 49 2.40 -18.70 1.16
C ARG A 49 1.80 -17.35 1.55
N PRO A 50 1.77 -16.99 2.85
CA PRO A 50 1.21 -15.71 3.29
C PRO A 50 1.76 -14.50 2.53
N ILE A 51 3.08 -14.43 2.31
CA ILE A 51 3.71 -13.32 1.57
C ILE A 51 3.24 -13.23 0.11
N GLU A 52 3.06 -14.38 -0.56
CA GLU A 52 2.55 -14.45 -1.94
C GLU A 52 1.10 -13.98 -2.00
N ILE A 53 0.28 -14.42 -1.04
CA ILE A 53 -1.13 -14.04 -0.95
C ILE A 53 -1.25 -12.53 -0.72
N PHE A 54 -0.45 -11.97 0.20
CA PHE A 54 -0.47 -10.53 0.45
C PHE A 54 0.07 -9.72 -0.73
N ALA A 55 1.12 -10.19 -1.41
CA ALA A 55 1.64 -9.55 -2.61
C ALA A 55 0.61 -9.56 -3.75
N ALA A 56 -0.04 -10.70 -4.01
CA ALA A 56 -1.09 -10.82 -5.02
C ALA A 56 -2.29 -9.93 -4.72
N ILE A 57 -2.74 -9.87 -3.45
CA ILE A 57 -3.84 -8.98 -3.04
C ILE A 57 -3.46 -7.52 -3.23
N TRP A 58 -2.25 -7.14 -2.81
CA TRP A 58 -1.76 -5.77 -2.95
C TRP A 58 -1.69 -5.38 -4.43
N ALA A 59 -1.08 -6.22 -5.27
CA ALA A 59 -0.91 -5.96 -6.69
C ALA A 59 -2.26 -5.90 -7.42
N ALA A 60 -3.18 -6.82 -7.12
CA ALA A 60 -4.53 -6.81 -7.65
C ALA A 60 -5.27 -5.50 -7.32
N ARG A 61 -5.23 -5.05 -6.06
CA ARG A 61 -5.86 -3.78 -5.66
C ARG A 61 -5.26 -2.60 -6.43
N HIS A 62 -3.94 -2.55 -6.56
CA HIS A 62 -3.26 -1.46 -7.26
C HIS A 62 -3.47 -1.51 -8.77
N ARG A 63 -3.71 -2.68 -9.36
CA ARG A 63 -4.12 -2.80 -10.76
C ARG A 63 -5.42 -2.06 -11.02
N VAL A 64 -6.39 -2.20 -10.12
CA VAL A 64 -7.66 -1.48 -10.26
C VAL A 64 -7.46 0.01 -10.16
N VAL A 65 -6.63 0.47 -9.22
CA VAL A 65 -6.30 1.89 -9.08
C VAL A 65 -5.64 2.39 -10.36
N ALA A 66 -4.67 1.65 -10.91
CA ALA A 66 -4.00 2.01 -12.15
C ALA A 66 -4.96 2.05 -13.36
N ASP A 67 -5.92 1.13 -13.43
CA ASP A 67 -6.97 1.16 -14.46
C ASP A 67 -7.95 2.31 -14.27
N ALA A 68 -8.22 2.70 -13.02
CA ALA A 68 -9.03 3.87 -12.73
C ALA A 68 -8.29 5.15 -13.13
N LEU A 69 -7.00 5.26 -12.80
CA LEU A 69 -6.16 6.40 -13.20
C LEU A 69 -6.09 6.55 -14.72
N SER A 70 -5.96 5.45 -15.49
CA SER A 70 -5.92 5.54 -16.96
C SER A 70 -7.23 6.02 -17.58
N ARG A 71 -8.36 5.81 -16.90
CA ARG A 71 -9.69 6.29 -17.35
C ARG A 71 -10.06 7.68 -16.85
N ASN A 72 -9.35 8.18 -15.84
CA ASN A 72 -9.63 9.46 -15.19
C ASN A 72 -8.35 10.30 -15.16
N PRO A 73 -7.94 10.89 -16.30
CA PRO A 73 -6.68 11.62 -16.41
C PRO A 73 -6.60 12.86 -15.53
N GLU A 74 -7.73 13.33 -14.98
CA GLU A 74 -7.80 14.42 -14.00
C GLU A 74 -7.43 13.98 -12.58
N TRP A 75 -7.34 12.67 -12.30
CA TRP A 75 -6.95 12.16 -11.00
C TRP A 75 -5.46 12.33 -10.76
N LEU A 76 -5.11 12.71 -9.53
CA LEU A 76 -3.73 12.88 -9.11
C LEU A 76 -3.20 11.59 -8.48
N LEU A 77 -2.09 11.08 -9.02
CA LEU A 77 -1.31 10.02 -8.40
C LEU A 77 -0.28 10.65 -7.45
N VAL A 78 -0.34 10.28 -6.17
CA VAL A 78 0.57 10.77 -5.14
C VAL A 78 1.27 9.58 -4.48
N PHE A 79 2.60 9.61 -4.47
CA PHE A 79 3.40 8.60 -3.77
C PHE A 79 3.44 8.91 -2.26
N TYR A 80 3.29 7.86 -1.46
CA TYR A 80 3.37 7.96 0.00
C TYR A 80 4.75 8.44 0.46
N GLU A 81 5.79 8.03 -0.27
CA GLU A 81 7.19 8.33 -0.03
C GLU A 81 7.46 9.83 -0.16
N ASP A 82 6.91 10.49 -1.18
CA ASP A 82 7.05 11.94 -1.38
C ASP A 82 6.43 12.71 -0.21
N LEU A 83 5.21 12.35 0.20
CA LEU A 83 4.53 12.94 1.36
C LEU A 83 5.30 12.75 2.67
N CYS A 84 6.08 11.68 2.78
CA CYS A 84 6.89 11.43 3.97
C CYS A 84 8.24 12.16 3.96
N LEU A 85 8.82 12.39 2.79
CA LEU A 85 10.08 13.11 2.65
C LEU A 85 9.90 14.61 2.82
N ASP A 86 8.88 15.18 2.19
CA ASP A 86 8.54 16.61 2.29
C ASP A 86 7.04 16.80 2.55
N PRO A 87 6.57 16.54 3.78
CA PRO A 87 5.16 16.67 4.11
C PRO A 87 4.65 18.10 3.90
N ILE A 88 5.42 19.13 4.24
CA ILE A 88 4.95 20.51 4.12
C ILE A 88 4.84 20.93 2.66
N GLY A 89 5.88 20.71 1.85
CA GLY A 89 5.86 21.04 0.43
C GLY A 89 4.79 20.25 -0.32
N LYS A 90 4.73 18.92 -0.12
CA LYS A 90 3.80 18.06 -0.87
C LYS A 90 2.34 18.29 -0.48
N PHE A 91 2.01 18.52 0.79
CA PHE A 91 0.63 18.89 1.13
C PHE A 91 0.27 20.29 0.63
N LYS A 92 1.21 21.24 0.61
CA LYS A 92 0.95 22.57 0.04
C LYS A 92 0.67 22.50 -1.47
N GLU A 93 1.48 21.74 -2.22
CA GLU A 93 1.25 21.45 -3.64
C GLU A 93 -0.14 20.85 -3.87
N LEU A 94 -0.55 19.87 -3.05
CA LEU A 94 -1.89 19.27 -3.16
C LEU A 94 -3.01 20.27 -2.88
N PHE A 95 -2.86 21.10 -1.85
CA PHE A 95 -3.85 22.14 -1.54
C PHE A 95 -4.00 23.12 -2.70
N GLU A 96 -2.90 23.53 -3.32
CA GLU A 96 -2.91 24.40 -4.50
C GLU A 96 -3.60 23.74 -5.70
N GLN A 97 -3.30 22.47 -6.00
CA GLN A 97 -3.92 21.73 -7.10
C GLN A 97 -5.44 21.54 -6.93
N PHE A 98 -5.91 21.39 -5.69
CA PHE A 98 -7.35 21.30 -5.38
C PHE A 98 -8.00 22.66 -5.11
N GLU A 99 -7.30 23.77 -5.32
CA GLU A 99 -7.77 25.13 -5.06
C GLU A 99 -8.25 25.34 -3.60
N LEU A 100 -7.60 24.65 -2.66
CA LEU A 100 -7.88 24.72 -1.23
C LEU A 100 -6.94 25.73 -0.54
N PRO A 101 -7.44 26.52 0.43
CA PRO A 101 -6.62 27.50 1.12
C PRO A 101 -5.58 26.85 2.04
N TRP A 102 -4.29 27.13 1.81
CA TRP A 102 -3.20 26.77 2.71
C TRP A 102 -3.10 27.75 3.88
N THR A 103 -3.74 27.41 5.00
CA THR A 103 -3.76 28.26 6.21
C THR A 103 -2.70 27.83 7.22
N THR A 104 -2.31 28.73 8.12
CA THR A 104 -1.42 28.42 9.26
C THR A 104 -1.93 27.24 10.10
N ARG A 105 -3.24 27.04 10.20
CA ARG A 105 -3.84 25.91 10.90
C ARG A 105 -3.52 24.58 10.21
N VAL A 106 -3.62 24.54 8.88
CA VAL A 106 -3.32 23.35 8.06
C VAL A 106 -1.83 23.03 8.16
N GLU A 107 -0.97 24.04 7.95
CA GLU A 107 0.48 23.87 8.04
C GLU A 107 0.91 23.32 9.40
N LYS A 108 0.38 23.91 10.49
CA LYS A 108 0.64 23.42 11.85
C LYS A 108 0.16 21.99 12.05
N HIS A 109 -0.98 21.60 11.48
CA HIS A 109 -1.47 20.23 11.57
C HIS A 109 -0.56 19.23 10.83
N VAL A 110 -0.16 19.55 9.61
CA VAL A 110 0.78 18.73 8.83
C VAL A 110 2.10 18.60 9.57
N LEU A 111 2.67 19.71 10.06
CA LEU A 111 3.91 19.71 10.82
C LEU A 111 3.80 18.84 12.08
N GLN A 112 2.74 19.04 12.87
CA GLN A 112 2.53 18.30 14.12
C GLN A 112 2.35 16.81 13.91
N SER A 113 1.69 16.39 12.82
CA SER A 113 1.42 14.98 12.54
C SER A 113 2.60 14.25 11.89
N SER A 114 3.53 14.98 11.27
CA SER A 114 4.64 14.43 10.48
C SER A 114 6.03 14.53 11.12
N THR A 115 6.21 15.38 12.13
CA THR A 115 7.51 15.58 12.81
C THR A 115 7.52 15.13 14.28
N ASN A 116 6.36 14.81 14.85
CA ASN A 116 6.27 14.26 16.19
C ASN A 116 6.02 12.76 16.16
N ASN A 117 6.42 12.07 17.24
CA ASN A 117 6.08 10.68 17.45
C ASN A 117 5.25 10.56 18.73
N ILE A 118 3.95 10.33 18.60
CA ILE A 118 3.11 10.00 19.76
C ILE A 118 3.07 8.47 19.83
N PRO A 119 3.66 7.83 20.87
CA PRO A 119 3.63 6.39 21.01
C PRO A 119 2.19 5.91 21.24
N GLY A 120 1.83 4.83 20.57
CA GLY A 120 0.49 4.26 20.67
C GLY A 120 0.15 3.43 19.45
N ARG A 121 -0.50 2.29 19.68
CA ARG A 121 -0.88 1.35 18.62
C ARG A 121 -1.70 2.00 17.50
N TYR A 122 -2.56 2.96 17.86
CA TYR A 122 -3.46 3.66 16.93
C TYR A 122 -3.06 5.12 16.68
N SER A 123 -1.86 5.51 17.10
CA SER A 123 -1.39 6.88 16.87
C SER A 123 -1.19 7.13 15.38
N LYS A 124 -1.74 8.26 14.92
CA LYS A 124 -1.57 8.81 13.57
C LYS A 124 -0.42 9.82 13.48
N VAL A 125 0.24 10.12 14.60
CA VAL A 125 1.32 11.09 14.69
C VAL A 125 2.65 10.35 14.76
N ARG A 126 3.43 10.43 13.68
CA ARG A 126 4.71 9.74 13.51
C ARG A 126 5.69 10.64 12.78
N ILE A 127 6.98 10.44 13.08
CA ILE A 127 8.05 11.05 12.28
C ILE A 127 8.01 10.39 10.89
N SER A 128 7.46 11.10 9.92
CA SER A 128 7.04 10.58 8.61
C SER A 128 8.21 10.03 7.78
N ASN A 129 9.33 10.76 7.70
CA ASN A 129 10.53 10.33 6.97
C ASN A 129 11.14 9.01 7.50
N GLN A 130 10.93 8.68 8.78
CA GLN A 130 11.37 7.42 9.39
C GLN A 130 10.44 6.24 9.07
N GLN A 131 9.31 6.46 8.41
CA GLN A 131 8.35 5.39 8.11
C GLN A 131 8.63 4.69 6.77
N ILE A 132 9.23 5.41 5.80
CA ILE A 132 9.41 4.97 4.42
C ILE A 132 10.16 3.63 4.34
N ASN A 133 11.31 3.55 5.01
CA ASN A 133 12.20 2.40 4.93
C ASN A 133 11.99 1.37 6.06
N LYS A 134 10.90 1.45 6.83
CA LYS A 134 10.66 0.50 7.94
C LYS A 134 10.56 -0.94 7.48
N TRP A 135 9.95 -1.17 6.32
CA TRP A 135 9.81 -2.52 5.76
C TRP A 135 11.18 -3.17 5.49
N LYS A 136 12.20 -2.37 5.14
CA LYS A 136 13.58 -2.84 4.90
C LYS A 136 14.23 -3.47 6.14
N GLN A 137 13.75 -3.12 7.33
CA GLN A 137 14.25 -3.68 8.60
C GLN A 137 13.58 -5.02 8.96
N THR A 138 12.45 -5.33 8.31
CA THR A 138 11.60 -6.48 8.67
C THR A 138 11.52 -7.55 7.60
N MET A 139 12.04 -7.26 6.41
CA MET A 139 12.00 -8.16 5.25
C MET A 139 13.40 -8.53 4.79
N THR A 140 13.55 -9.77 4.35
CA THR A 140 14.75 -10.25 3.66
C THR A 140 14.68 -9.95 2.17
N GLN A 141 15.83 -9.92 1.48
CA GLN A 141 15.86 -9.63 0.04
C GLN A 141 15.05 -10.65 -0.78
N SER A 142 15.07 -11.93 -0.39
CA SER A 142 14.28 -12.98 -1.04
C SER A 142 12.77 -12.79 -0.84
N GLU A 143 12.33 -12.27 0.31
CA GLU A 143 10.94 -11.88 0.52
C GLU A 143 10.53 -10.70 -0.36
N VAL A 144 11.41 -9.71 -0.51
CA VAL A 144 11.18 -8.55 -1.38
C VAL A 144 11.05 -8.98 -2.84
N GLU A 145 11.91 -9.88 -3.29
CA GLU A 145 11.84 -10.47 -4.64
C GLU A 145 10.52 -11.23 -4.87
N VAL A 146 10.02 -11.97 -3.88
CA VAL A 146 8.70 -12.62 -3.97
C VAL A 146 7.61 -11.58 -4.18
N VAL A 147 7.60 -10.49 -3.40
CA VAL A 147 6.60 -9.42 -3.56
C VAL A 147 6.74 -8.78 -4.94
N ARG A 148 7.96 -8.44 -5.37
CA ARG A 148 8.24 -7.84 -6.67
C ARG A 148 7.73 -8.69 -7.82
N ASN A 149 8.01 -10.00 -7.80
CA ASN A 149 7.60 -10.93 -8.84
C ASN A 149 6.08 -10.97 -8.97
N TYR A 150 5.36 -11.01 -7.85
CA TYR A 150 3.90 -10.92 -7.88
C TYR A 150 3.42 -9.57 -8.41
N VAL A 151 4.04 -8.46 -8.01
CA VAL A 151 3.66 -7.12 -8.48
C VAL A 151 3.84 -6.97 -10.00
N GLN A 152 4.92 -7.52 -10.55
CA GLN A 152 5.18 -7.50 -12.00
C GLN A 152 4.12 -8.26 -12.80
N LEU A 153 3.53 -9.33 -12.26
CA LEU A 153 2.46 -10.09 -12.93
C LEU A 153 1.17 -9.28 -13.14
N PHE A 154 1.00 -8.14 -12.44
CA PHE A 154 -0.15 -7.25 -12.58
C PHE A 154 0.15 -6.01 -13.45
N ASP A 155 1.35 -5.91 -14.03
CA ASP A 155 1.72 -4.87 -15.01
C ASP A 155 1.47 -3.43 -14.52
N LEU A 156 1.77 -3.15 -13.25
CA LEU A 156 1.51 -1.84 -12.66
C LEU A 156 2.38 -0.74 -13.32
N PRO A 157 1.83 0.46 -13.58
CA PRO A 157 2.57 1.56 -14.21
C PRO A 157 3.52 2.28 -13.24
N PHE A 158 3.55 1.87 -11.97
CA PHE A 158 4.36 2.45 -10.91
C PHE A 158 5.16 1.36 -10.18
N TYR A 159 6.22 1.75 -9.47
CA TYR A 159 7.18 0.84 -8.82
C TYR A 159 7.92 -0.10 -9.78
N GLN A 160 8.17 0.31 -11.02
CA GLN A 160 8.87 -0.52 -12.03
C GLN A 160 10.39 -0.58 -11.84
N SER A 161 10.99 0.48 -11.27
CA SER A 161 12.44 0.60 -11.07
C SER A 161 12.95 -0.26 -9.90
N ASP A 162 14.18 -0.77 -10.03
CA ASP A 162 14.90 -1.52 -9.00
C ASP A 162 15.03 -0.78 -7.66
N GLN A 163 15.05 0.55 -7.69
CA GLN A 163 15.20 1.38 -6.48
C GLN A 163 14.10 1.12 -5.43
N PHE A 164 12.90 0.71 -5.88
CA PHE A 164 11.76 0.42 -5.00
C PHE A 164 11.83 -0.97 -4.34
N TRP A 165 12.77 -1.81 -4.79
CA TRP A 165 12.87 -3.22 -4.40
C TRP A 165 14.23 -3.58 -3.78
N SER A 166 15.06 -2.56 -3.49
CA SER A 166 16.36 -2.75 -2.83
C SER A 166 16.25 -2.52 -1.32
N LEU A 167 16.95 -3.34 -0.55
CA LEU A 167 17.18 -3.11 0.88
C LEU A 167 18.26 -2.05 1.16
N GLU A 168 19.03 -1.66 0.15
CA GLU A 168 20.02 -0.58 0.25
C GLU A 168 19.30 0.77 0.41
N THR A 169 19.91 1.67 1.18
CA THR A 169 19.35 2.99 1.51
C THR A 169 20.15 4.10 0.87
#